data_AF-A0A0P1BPW3-F1
#
_entry.id   AF-A0A0P1BPW3-F1
#
_cell.length_a   1.000
_cell.length_b   1.000
_cell.length_c   1.000
_cell.angle_alpha   90.00
_cell.angle_beta   90.00
_cell.angle_gamma   90.00
#
_symmetry.space_group_name_H-M   'P 1'
#
loop_
_entity.id
_entity.type
_entity.pdbx_description
1 polymer ?
#
loop_
_entity_poly.entity_id
_entity_poly.type
_entity_poly.pdbx_seq_one_letter_code
_entity_poly.pdbx_strand_id
1 'polypeptide(L)'
;MPTFLFFKNKSIVDKIRGADPSKLAELVRKHDTGKGPSGGFPGGGQTIGGAAAAASTGPSAGIQLPNSLEGVATENLLPLLVLIAYLVYVFWPN
;
A
#
# COMPACT_ATOMS: atom_id res chain seq x y z
N MET A 1 30.74 13.53 -1.42
CA MET A 1 29.79 14.64 -1.14
C MET A 1 28.37 14.10 -1.24
N PRO A 2 27.52 14.20 -0.20
CA PRO A 2 26.11 13.85 -0.34
C PRO A 2 25.39 14.84 -1.26
N THR A 3 24.43 14.36 -2.03
CA THR A 3 23.58 15.16 -2.94
C THR A 3 22.18 14.56 -2.95
N PHE A 4 21.18 15.40 -2.77
CA PHE A 4 19.77 15.00 -2.79
C PHE A 4 19.13 15.54 -4.08
N LEU A 5 18.45 14.66 -4.81
CA LEU A 5 17.72 14.98 -6.03
C LEU A 5 16.24 14.73 -5.79
N PHE A 6 15.40 15.71 -6.11
CA PHE A 6 13.95 15.59 -6.01
C PHE A 6 13.40 15.39 -7.41
N PHE A 7 12.59 14.34 -7.57
CA PHE A 7 12.00 13.98 -8.85
C PHE A 7 10.48 14.11 -8.79
N LYS A 8 9.89 14.65 -9.86
CA LYS A 8 8.45 14.64 -10.09
C LYS A 8 8.20 14.35 -11.55
N ASN A 9 7.34 13.38 -11.84
CA ASN A 9 7.01 12.98 -13.22
C ASN A 9 8.26 12.70 -14.10
N LYS A 10 9.21 11.90 -13.57
CA LYS A 10 10.49 11.55 -14.24
C LYS A 10 11.42 12.74 -14.56
N SER A 11 11.13 13.93 -14.04
CA SER A 11 11.97 15.11 -14.18
C SER A 11 12.54 15.55 -12.83
N ILE A 12 13.74 16.12 -12.84
CA ILE A 12 14.37 16.70 -11.66
C ILE A 12 13.72 18.06 -11.41
N VAL A 13 13.17 18.25 -10.22
CA VAL A 13 12.51 19.50 -9.81
C VAL A 13 13.33 20.30 -8.81
N ASP A 14 14.16 19.65 -7.99
CA ASP A 14 15.02 20.32 -7.01
C ASP A 14 16.29 19.50 -6.74
N LYS A 15 17.35 20.19 -6.30
CA LYS A 15 18.65 19.59 -5.98
C LYS A 15 19.31 20.28 -4.79
N ILE A 16 19.78 19.48 -3.84
CA ILE A 16 20.57 19.94 -2.70
C ILE A 16 21.97 19.33 -2.80
N ARG A 17 23.00 20.14 -2.65
CA ARG A 17 24.40 19.68 -2.58
C ARG A 17 24.92 19.89 -1.17
N GLY A 18 25.62 18.89 -0.65
CA GLY A 18 26.10 18.93 0.73
C GLY A 18 25.01 18.51 1.73
N ALA A 19 25.39 18.48 3.01
CA ALA A 19 24.48 18.11 4.09
C ALA A 19 23.85 19.38 4.66
N ASP A 20 22.62 19.69 4.24
CA ASP A 20 21.80 20.76 4.79
C ASP A 20 20.45 20.17 5.25
N PRO A 21 20.31 19.83 6.55
CA PRO A 21 19.12 19.14 7.06
C PRO A 21 17.89 20.05 7.05
N SER A 22 18.07 21.35 7.27
CA SER A 22 16.98 22.33 7.27
C SER A 22 16.39 22.49 5.87
N LYS A 23 17.23 22.64 4.86
CA LYS A 23 16.78 22.73 3.47
C LYS A 23 16.16 21.45 2.96
N LEU A 24 16.68 20.30 3.40
CA LEU A 24 16.09 19.02 3.07
C LEU A 24 14.66 18.91 3.60
N ALA A 25 14.44 19.20 4.89
CA ALA A 25 13.13 19.13 5.51
C ALA A 25 12.12 20.10 4.86
N GLU A 26 12.55 21.32 4.53
CA GLU A 26 11.74 22.32 3.83
C GLU A 26 11.28 21.81 2.45
N LEU A 27 12.21 21.26 1.67
CA LEU A 27 11.93 20.75 0.33
C LEU A 27 11.08 19.48 0.34
N VAL A 28 11.30 18.58 1.30
CA VAL A 28 10.43 17.40 1.49
C VAL A 28 9.00 17.85 1.77
N ARG A 29 8.78 18.77 2.70
CA ARG A 29 7.44 19.28 3.01
C ARG A 29 6.79 20.00 1.82
N LYS A 30 7.58 20.72 1.03
CA LYS A 30 7.09 21.43 -0.17
C LYS A 30 6.62 20.46 -1.26
N HIS A 31 7.32 19.35 -1.44
CA HIS A 31 7.02 18.36 -2.48
C HIS A 31 6.06 17.26 -2.01
N ASP A 32 5.82 17.15 -0.72
CA ASP A 32 4.78 16.29 -0.14
C ASP A 32 3.40 16.91 -0.38
N THR A 33 2.83 16.62 -1.56
CA THR A 33 1.49 17.05 -1.92
C THR A 33 0.38 16.18 -1.30
N GLY A 34 0.69 15.32 -0.31
CA GLY A 34 -0.26 14.38 0.32
C GLY A 34 -0.84 13.32 -0.63
N LYS A 35 -0.49 13.41 -1.91
CA LYS A 35 -0.88 12.50 -2.99
C LYS A 35 0.26 11.49 -3.14
N GLY A 36 0.34 10.58 -2.17
CA GLY A 36 1.25 9.45 -2.22
C GLY A 36 1.00 8.64 -3.50
N PRO A 37 2.02 8.00 -4.08
CA PRO A 37 1.78 7.05 -5.16
C PRO A 37 0.79 5.99 -4.66
N SER A 38 -0.24 5.66 -5.44
CA SER A 38 -1.20 4.58 -5.14
C SER A 38 -0.56 3.19 -5.10
N GLY A 39 0.76 3.09 -5.31
CA GLY A 39 1.59 1.98 -4.87
C GLY A 39 2.69 2.54 -3.96
N GLY A 40 2.56 2.33 -2.65
CA GLY A 40 3.67 2.56 -1.73
C GLY A 40 4.91 1.80 -2.18
N PHE A 41 6.10 2.22 -1.74
CA PHE A 41 7.32 1.41 -1.94
C PHE A 41 7.01 -0.03 -1.51
N PRO A 42 7.01 -1.04 -2.41
CA PRO A 42 6.63 -2.40 -2.06
C PRO A 42 7.64 -3.09 -1.13
N GLY A 43 8.61 -2.36 -0.60
CA GLY A 43 9.57 -2.86 0.37
C GLY A 43 9.18 -2.42 1.76
N GLY A 44 8.55 -3.33 2.52
CA GLY A 44 8.69 -3.30 3.98
C GLY A 44 10.18 -3.19 4.28
N GLY A 45 10.58 -2.13 4.99
CA GLY A 45 11.96 -1.67 5.06
C GLY A 45 12.98 -2.79 5.26
N GLN A 46 13.68 -3.15 4.20
CA GLN A 46 14.77 -4.11 4.27
C GLN A 46 16.00 -3.38 4.84
N THR A 47 16.24 -3.51 6.13
CA THR A 47 17.52 -3.10 6.73
C THR A 47 18.54 -4.21 6.46
N ILE A 48 19.74 -3.85 5.99
CA ILE A 48 20.82 -4.81 5.63
C ILE A 48 21.37 -5.56 6.88
N GLY A 49 20.93 -5.22 8.08
CA GLY A 49 21.36 -5.86 9.32
C GLY A 49 20.20 -6.09 10.28
N GLY A 50 19.51 -7.22 10.13
CA GLY A 50 18.89 -7.96 11.24
C GLY A 50 17.64 -7.37 11.89
N ALA A 51 16.49 -7.97 11.57
CA ALA A 51 15.51 -8.42 12.57
C ALA A 51 14.64 -9.52 11.94
N ALA A 52 14.40 -10.58 12.69
CA ALA A 52 13.67 -11.76 12.27
C ALA A 52 12.30 -11.40 11.68
N ALA A 53 11.88 -12.14 10.65
CA ALA A 53 10.55 -12.08 10.09
C ALA A 53 9.52 -12.23 11.22
N ALA A 54 8.82 -11.16 11.55
CA ALA A 54 7.58 -11.27 12.31
C ALA A 54 6.64 -12.11 11.44
N ALA A 55 6.23 -13.27 11.96
CA ALA A 55 5.26 -14.13 11.32
C ALA A 55 4.06 -13.27 10.92
N SER A 56 3.77 -13.22 9.63
CA SER A 56 2.49 -12.76 9.13
C SER A 56 1.42 -13.60 9.81
N THR A 57 0.69 -13.00 10.75
CA THR A 57 -0.62 -13.49 11.14
C THR A 57 -1.42 -13.61 9.86
N GLY A 58 -1.61 -14.86 9.42
CA GLY A 58 -2.44 -15.18 8.28
C GLY A 58 -3.85 -14.59 8.48
N PRO A 59 -4.62 -14.42 7.39
CA PRO A 59 -5.97 -13.90 7.49
C PRO A 59 -6.76 -14.76 8.48
N SER A 60 -7.07 -14.17 9.63
CA SER A 60 -8.03 -14.73 10.58
C SER A 60 -9.33 -14.90 9.81
N ALA A 61 -9.75 -16.15 9.63
CA ALA A 61 -11.04 -16.52 9.10
C ALA A 61 -12.14 -16.19 10.13
N GLY A 62 -12.26 -14.91 10.49
CA GLY A 62 -13.44 -14.35 11.08
C GLY A 62 -14.31 -13.83 9.94
N ILE A 63 -15.55 -14.33 9.83
CA ILE A 63 -16.52 -13.76 8.90
C ILE A 63 -16.91 -12.38 9.45
N GLN A 64 -16.17 -11.35 9.06
CA GLN A 64 -16.65 -9.97 9.13
C GLN A 64 -17.37 -9.71 7.81
N LEU A 65 -18.71 -9.64 7.88
CA LEU A 65 -19.56 -9.30 6.75
C LEU A 65 -19.53 -7.77 6.58
N PRO A 66 -18.82 -7.20 5.59
CA PRO A 66 -18.86 -5.76 5.36
C PRO A 66 -20.25 -5.38 4.81
N ASN A 67 -20.89 -4.39 5.43
CA ASN A 67 -22.19 -3.85 4.96
C ASN A 67 -22.11 -3.16 3.59
N SER A 68 -20.91 -3.02 3.00
CA SER A 68 -20.69 -2.44 1.69
C SER A 68 -19.56 -3.18 0.96
N LEU A 69 -19.80 -3.56 -0.30
CA LEU A 69 -18.86 -4.28 -1.17
C LEU A 69 -17.70 -3.40 -1.69
N GLU A 70 -17.63 -2.13 -1.29
CA GLU A 70 -16.63 -1.15 -1.76
C GLU A 70 -15.19 -1.51 -1.37
N GLY A 71 -14.99 -2.35 -0.35
CA GLY A 71 -13.67 -2.78 0.12
C GLY A 71 -13.16 -4.10 -0.47
N VAL A 72 -13.94 -4.77 -1.32
CA VAL A 72 -13.55 -6.07 -1.88
C VAL A 72 -12.72 -5.86 -3.15
N ALA A 73 -11.45 -6.27 -3.13
CA ALA A 73 -10.58 -6.24 -4.31
C ALA A 73 -11.26 -7.01 -5.47
N THR A 74 -11.19 -6.46 -6.68
CA THR A 74 -11.87 -7.01 -7.87
C THR A 74 -11.48 -8.46 -8.17
N GLU A 75 -10.27 -8.85 -7.80
CA GLU A 75 -9.72 -10.20 -7.88
C GLU A 75 -10.53 -11.22 -7.05
N ASN A 76 -11.09 -10.79 -5.92
CA ASN A 76 -11.86 -11.63 -5.00
C ASN A 76 -13.37 -11.60 -5.27
N LEU A 77 -13.86 -10.74 -6.17
CA LEU A 77 -15.29 -10.63 -6.48
C LEU A 77 -15.83 -11.88 -7.16
N LEU A 78 -15.09 -12.45 -8.12
CA LEU A 78 -15.52 -13.65 -8.85
C LEU A 78 -15.67 -14.89 -7.93
N PRO A 79 -14.66 -15.27 -7.12
CA PRO A 79 -14.83 -16.41 -6.21
C PRO A 79 -15.91 -16.16 -5.14
N LEU A 80 -16.06 -14.92 -4.66
CA LEU A 80 -17.12 -14.56 -3.69
C LEU A 80 -18.52 -14.69 -4.30
N LEU A 81 -18.72 -14.20 -5.53
CA LEU A 81 -20.02 -14.27 -6.22
C LEU A 81 -20.44 -15.72 -6.48
N VAL A 82 -19.51 -16.57 -6.93
CA VAL A 82 -19.76 -18.00 -7.13
C VAL A 82 -20.11 -18.69 -5.81
N LEU A 83 -19.43 -18.36 -4.71
CA LEU A 83 -19.75 -18.89 -3.39
C LEU A 83 -21.17 -18.50 -2.95
N ILE A 84 -21.56 -17.23 -3.12
CA ILE A 84 -22.90 -16.76 -2.79
C ILE A 84 -23.95 -17.47 -3.66
N ALA A 85 -23.73 -17.57 -4.97
CA ALA A 85 -24.64 -18.27 -5.87
C ALA A 85 -24.80 -19.76 -5.51
N TYR A 86 -23.71 -20.43 -5.12
CA TYR A 86 -23.75 -21.82 -4.64
C TYR A 86 -24.51 -21.95 -3.33
N LEU A 87 -24.30 -21.04 -2.36
CA LEU A 87 -25.04 -21.05 -1.10
C LEU A 87 -26.54 -20.81 -1.35
N VAL A 88 -26.91 -19.89 -2.24
CA VAL A 88 -28.31 -19.70 -2.64
C VAL A 88 -28.87 -20.97 -3.27
N TYR A 89 -28.14 -21.62 -4.18
CA TYR A 89 -28.56 -22.88 -4.79
C TYR A 89 -28.76 -24.01 -3.77
N VAL A 90 -27.88 -24.12 -2.78
CA VAL A 90 -27.96 -25.17 -1.73
C VAL A 90 -29.10 -24.91 -0.74
N PHE A 91 -29.33 -23.65 -0.36
CA PHE A 91 -30.32 -23.28 0.65
C PHE A 91 -31.68 -22.89 0.07
N TRP A 92 -31.81 -22.82 -1.26
CA TRP A 92 -33.10 -22.69 -1.91
C TRP A 92 -33.62 -24.10 -2.25
N PRO A 93 -34.51 -24.68 -1.43
CA PRO A 93 -35.09 -25.98 -1.74
C PRO A 93 -35.88 -25.85 -3.04
N ASN A 94 -35.67 -26.78 -3.98
CA ASN A 94 -36.60 -27.04 -5.07
C ASN A 94 -37.94 -27.51 -4.51
#